data_AF-A0A1B9LQ75-F1
#
_entry.id   AF-A0A1B9LQ75-F1
#
_cell.length_a   1.000
_cell.length_b   1.000
_cell.length_c   1.000
_cell.angle_alpha   90.00
_cell.angle_beta   90.00
_cell.angle_gamma   90.00
#
_symmetry.space_group_name_H-M   'P 1'
#
loop_
_entity.id
_entity.type
_entity.pdbx_description
1 polymer ?
#
loop_
_entity_poly.entity_id
_entity_poly.type
_entity_poly.pdbx_seq_one_letter_code
_entity_poly.pdbx_strand_id
1 'polypeptide(L)'
;MQNLLKNKLLPWLLFLLCLSFGYLRDQLLSTKNKQLQASNLQLQDDKQELIEIIDYKNNELLNLSDQYQANEQKLIEQKNQLQAVDTLNRQYQQQLEQLINENKQLRMWSDTDLPDVIKRLYARPEIKGSTDYQNWLSSRNALLSSHE
;
A
#
# COMPACT_ATOMS: atom_id res chain seq x y z
N MET A 1 -67.47 -73.48 -41.49
CA MET A 1 -67.89 -72.12 -41.05
C MET A 1 -66.85 -71.36 -40.21
N GLN A 2 -65.62 -71.85 -40.02
CA GLN A 2 -64.60 -71.15 -39.21
C GLN A 2 -63.80 -70.06 -39.97
N ASN A 3 -63.69 -70.18 -41.30
CA ASN A 3 -62.92 -69.24 -42.12
C ASN A 3 -63.63 -67.89 -42.38
N LEU A 4 -64.97 -67.86 -42.33
CA LEU A 4 -65.76 -66.64 -42.56
C LEU A 4 -65.74 -65.69 -41.35
N LEU A 5 -65.70 -66.25 -40.13
CA LEU A 5 -65.56 -65.47 -38.90
C LEU A 5 -64.14 -64.89 -38.75
N LYS A 6 -63.10 -65.66 -39.12
CA LYS A 6 -61.71 -65.16 -39.15
C LYS A 6 -61.54 -63.99 -40.12
N ASN A 7 -62.11 -64.05 -41.33
CA ASN A 7 -61.89 -63.01 -42.34
C ASN A 7 -62.57 -61.65 -42.01
N LYS A 8 -63.65 -61.66 -41.23
CA LYS A 8 -64.32 -60.42 -40.78
C LYS A 8 -63.73 -59.82 -39.49
N LEU A 9 -63.16 -60.66 -38.62
CA LEU A 9 -62.61 -60.22 -37.32
C LEU A 9 -61.14 -59.79 -37.43
N LEU A 10 -60.38 -60.34 -38.39
CA LEU A 10 -58.98 -59.99 -38.62
C LEU A 10 -58.71 -58.49 -38.89
N PRO A 11 -59.49 -57.77 -39.73
CA PRO A 11 -59.24 -56.34 -39.94
C PRO A 11 -59.48 -55.50 -38.68
N TRP A 12 -60.49 -55.86 -37.88
CA TRP A 12 -60.77 -55.18 -36.60
C TRP A 12 -59.68 -55.42 -35.58
N LEU A 13 -59.13 -56.64 -35.51
CA LEU A 13 -58.03 -56.97 -34.63
C LEU A 13 -56.74 -56.22 -35.03
N LEU A 14 -56.44 -56.15 -36.33
CA LEU A 14 -55.32 -55.34 -36.85
C LEU A 14 -55.51 -53.85 -36.57
N PHE A 15 -56.74 -53.34 -36.67
CA PHE A 15 -57.04 -51.94 -36.38
C PHE A 15 -56.82 -51.62 -34.89
N LEU A 16 -57.26 -52.52 -34.00
CA LEU A 16 -57.08 -52.41 -32.56
C LEU A 16 -55.59 -52.52 -32.19
N LEU A 17 -54.84 -53.42 -32.85
CA LEU A 17 -53.40 -53.55 -32.67
C LEU A 17 -52.65 -52.28 -33.12
N CYS A 18 -53.03 -51.69 -34.26
CA CYS A 18 -52.45 -50.44 -34.77
C CYS A 18 -52.77 -49.25 -33.84
N LEU A 19 -54.01 -49.16 -33.34
CA LEU A 19 -54.40 -48.17 -32.33
C LEU A 19 -53.61 -48.33 -31.03
N SER A 20 -53.44 -49.56 -30.54
CA SER A 20 -52.67 -49.83 -29.32
C SER A 20 -51.18 -49.52 -29.49
N PHE A 21 -50.60 -49.81 -30.65
CA PHE A 21 -49.21 -49.53 -30.97
C PHE A 21 -48.97 -48.02 -31.14
N GLY A 22 -49.90 -47.32 -31.79
CA GLY A 22 -49.89 -45.85 -31.87
C GLY A 22 -49.95 -45.21 -30.49
N TYR A 23 -50.87 -45.67 -29.64
CA TYR A 23 -51.00 -45.20 -28.26
C TYR A 23 -49.71 -45.42 -27.43
N LEU A 24 -49.08 -46.59 -27.54
CA LEU A 24 -47.81 -46.89 -26.88
C LEU A 24 -46.68 -45.96 -27.34
N ARG A 25 -46.59 -45.74 -28.66
CA ARG A 25 -45.57 -44.86 -29.26
C ARG A 25 -45.76 -43.41 -28.80
N ASP A 26 -46.98 -42.91 -28.78
CA ASP A 26 -47.28 -41.55 -28.34
C ASP A 26 -46.99 -41.36 -26.85
N GLN A 27 -47.28 -42.37 -26.02
CA GLN A 27 -46.92 -42.35 -24.61
C GLN A 27 -45.40 -42.35 -24.41
N LEU A 28 -44.66 -43.16 -25.16
CA LEU A 28 -43.19 -43.18 -25.11
C LEU A 28 -42.62 -41.82 -25.52
N LEU A 29 -43.09 -41.24 -26.62
CA LEU A 29 -42.67 -39.92 -27.09
C LEU A 29 -43.00 -38.84 -26.05
N SER A 30 -44.19 -38.90 -25.43
CA SER A 30 -44.56 -37.97 -24.36
C SER A 30 -43.63 -38.09 -23.15
N THR A 31 -43.30 -39.31 -22.70
CA THR A 31 -42.38 -39.50 -21.56
C THR A 31 -40.98 -38.99 -21.87
N LYS A 32 -40.46 -39.27 -23.07
CA LYS A 32 -39.16 -38.75 -23.51
C LYS A 32 -39.15 -37.24 -23.64
N ASN A 33 -40.22 -36.65 -24.16
CA ASN A 33 -40.34 -35.20 -24.29
C ASN A 33 -40.42 -34.53 -22.90
N LYS A 34 -41.18 -35.10 -21.95
CA LYS A 34 -41.20 -34.64 -20.54
C LYS A 34 -39.82 -34.75 -19.88
N GLN A 35 -39.11 -35.86 -20.12
CA GLN A 35 -37.76 -36.05 -19.60
C GLN A 35 -36.79 -35.00 -20.18
N LEU A 36 -36.85 -34.75 -21.49
CA LEU A 36 -36.04 -33.71 -22.14
C LEU A 36 -36.37 -32.32 -21.60
N GLN A 37 -37.66 -32.01 -21.38
CA GLN A 37 -38.08 -30.75 -20.77
C GLN A 37 -37.52 -30.61 -19.35
N ALA A 38 -37.60 -31.66 -18.52
CA ALA A 38 -37.04 -31.65 -17.18
C ALA A 38 -35.51 -31.44 -17.20
N SER A 39 -34.78 -32.13 -18.08
CA SER A 39 -33.34 -31.94 -18.24
C SER A 39 -32.98 -30.54 -18.74
N ASN A 40 -33.75 -29.97 -19.66
CA ASN A 40 -33.52 -28.59 -20.13
C ASN A 40 -33.75 -27.56 -19.01
N LEU A 41 -34.80 -27.75 -18.19
CA LEU A 41 -35.04 -26.90 -17.02
C LEU A 41 -33.89 -27.00 -16.02
N GLN A 42 -33.44 -28.22 -15.72
CA GLN A 42 -32.29 -28.43 -14.84
C GLN A 42 -31.03 -27.74 -15.40
N LEU A 43 -30.74 -27.89 -16.69
CA LEU A 43 -29.60 -27.21 -17.31
C LEU A 43 -29.72 -25.68 -17.25
N GLN A 44 -30.93 -25.15 -17.32
CA GLN A 44 -31.18 -23.71 -17.19
C GLN A 44 -30.96 -23.24 -15.75
N ASP A 45 -31.43 -24.01 -14.77
CA ASP A 45 -31.23 -23.73 -13.34
C ASP A 45 -29.75 -23.82 -12.97
N ASP A 46 -29.06 -24.91 -13.38
CA ASP A 46 -27.62 -25.09 -13.17
C ASP A 46 -26.81 -23.94 -13.80
N LYS A 47 -27.20 -23.50 -15.01
CA LYS A 47 -26.57 -22.36 -15.67
C LYS A 47 -26.78 -21.06 -14.87
N GLN A 48 -27.98 -20.85 -14.35
CA GLN A 48 -28.30 -19.67 -13.56
C GLN A 48 -27.51 -19.66 -12.25
N GLU A 49 -27.43 -20.80 -11.56
CA GLU A 49 -26.60 -20.97 -10.36
C GLU A 49 -25.13 -20.67 -10.64
N LEU A 50 -24.58 -21.18 -11.75
CA LEU A 50 -23.20 -20.89 -12.15
C LEU A 50 -22.97 -19.40 -12.42
N ILE A 51 -23.92 -18.70 -13.03
CA ILE A 51 -23.84 -17.25 -13.25
C ILE A 51 -23.79 -16.52 -11.90
N GLU A 52 -24.66 -16.88 -10.96
CA GLU A 52 -24.69 -16.27 -9.62
C GLU A 52 -23.39 -16.51 -8.85
N ILE A 53 -22.83 -17.72 -8.93
CA ILE A 53 -21.54 -18.05 -8.32
C ILE A 53 -20.41 -17.23 -8.95
N ILE A 54 -20.41 -17.09 -10.28
CA ILE A 54 -19.40 -16.31 -11.00
C ILE A 54 -19.51 -14.83 -10.60
N ASP A 55 -20.71 -14.27 -10.55
CA ASP A 55 -20.93 -12.87 -10.17
C ASP A 55 -20.50 -12.62 -8.72
N TYR A 56 -20.87 -13.51 -7.80
CA TYR A 56 -20.41 -13.45 -6.41
C TYR A 56 -18.88 -13.46 -6.30
N LYS A 57 -18.22 -14.42 -6.95
CA LYS A 57 -16.75 -14.53 -6.93
C LYS A 57 -16.06 -13.35 -7.60
N ASN A 58 -16.62 -12.83 -8.69
CA ASN A 58 -16.09 -11.64 -9.35
C ASN A 58 -16.17 -10.44 -8.43
N ASN A 59 -17.30 -10.23 -7.75
CA ASN A 59 -17.44 -9.14 -6.77
C ASN A 59 -16.46 -9.31 -5.60
N GLU A 60 -16.26 -10.53 -5.11
CA GLU A 60 -15.27 -10.82 -4.07
C GLU A 60 -13.84 -10.52 -4.54
N LEU A 61 -13.48 -10.93 -5.76
CA LEU A 61 -12.18 -10.64 -6.36
C LEU A 61 -11.95 -9.14 -6.57
N LEU A 62 -12.98 -8.39 -6.98
CA LEU A 62 -12.90 -6.93 -7.13
C LEU A 62 -12.65 -6.27 -5.77
N ASN A 63 -13.42 -6.62 -4.74
CA ASN A 63 -13.21 -6.10 -3.39
C ASN A 63 -11.81 -6.45 -2.85
N LEU A 64 -11.35 -7.68 -3.08
CA LEU A 64 -10.01 -8.09 -2.67
C LEU A 64 -8.93 -7.29 -3.42
N SER A 65 -9.10 -7.07 -4.72
CA SER A 65 -8.20 -6.25 -5.53
C SER A 65 -8.15 -4.80 -5.02
N ASP A 66 -9.30 -4.20 -4.70
CA ASP A 66 -9.38 -2.85 -4.15
C ASP A 66 -8.65 -2.75 -2.80
N GLN A 67 -8.81 -3.76 -1.94
CA GLN A 67 -8.11 -3.86 -0.66
C GLN A 67 -6.60 -3.98 -0.84
N TYR A 68 -6.14 -4.81 -1.78
CA TYR A 68 -4.71 -4.94 -2.10
C TYR A 68 -4.14 -3.61 -2.59
N GLN A 69 -4.81 -2.95 -3.53
CA GLN A 69 -4.36 -1.67 -4.06
C GLN A 69 -4.29 -0.60 -2.95
N ALA A 70 -5.30 -0.52 -2.08
CA ALA A 70 -5.30 0.40 -0.95
C ALA A 70 -4.17 0.07 0.06
N ASN A 71 -3.87 -1.20 0.27
CA ASN A 71 -2.77 -1.63 1.13
C ASN A 71 -1.40 -1.30 0.53
N GLU A 72 -1.20 -1.53 -0.77
CA GLU A 72 0.02 -1.15 -1.48
C GLU A 72 0.28 0.36 -1.39
N GLN A 73 -0.75 1.17 -1.57
CA GLN A 73 -0.63 2.62 -1.39
C GLN A 73 -0.21 3.00 0.03
N LYS A 74 -0.83 2.40 1.05
CA LYS A 74 -0.44 2.59 2.46
C LYS A 74 1.00 2.15 2.72
N LEU A 75 1.45 1.05 2.12
CA LEU A 75 2.81 0.56 2.27
C LEU A 75 3.83 1.52 1.63
N ILE A 76 3.52 2.06 0.46
CA ILE A 76 4.35 3.08 -0.20
C ILE A 76 4.42 4.34 0.68
N GLU A 77 3.29 4.80 1.20
CA GLU A 77 3.25 5.95 2.10
C GLU A 77 4.10 5.72 3.36
N GLN A 78 3.96 4.56 4.01
CA GLN A 78 4.77 4.20 5.18
C GLN A 78 6.27 4.16 4.85
N LYS A 79 6.65 3.60 3.70
CA LYS A 79 8.06 3.59 3.26
C LYS A 79 8.59 5.00 3.05
N ASN A 80 7.80 5.89 2.44
CA ASN A 80 8.19 7.29 2.25
C ASN A 80 8.34 8.02 3.60
N GLN A 81 7.44 7.77 4.55
CA GLN A 81 7.53 8.31 5.91
C GLN A 81 8.79 7.81 6.63
N LEU A 82 9.10 6.51 6.56
CA LEU A 82 10.32 5.94 7.14
C LEU A 82 11.57 6.55 6.51
N GLN A 83 11.61 6.69 5.18
CA GLN A 83 12.73 7.34 4.50
C GLN A 83 12.90 8.79 4.92
N ALA A 84 11.82 9.55 5.09
CA ALA A 84 11.86 10.93 5.56
C ALA A 84 12.34 11.05 7.01
N VAL A 85 11.91 10.13 7.88
CA VAL A 85 12.39 10.06 9.28
C VAL A 85 13.87 9.70 9.32
N ASP A 86 14.32 8.74 8.50
CA ASP A 86 15.73 8.34 8.43
C ASP A 86 16.62 9.46 7.91
N THR A 87 16.20 10.21 6.88
CA THR A 87 16.96 11.35 6.38
C THR A 87 17.07 12.45 7.44
N LEU A 88 15.97 12.76 8.12
CA LEU A 88 15.94 13.74 9.19
C LEU A 88 16.81 13.31 10.38
N ASN A 89 16.75 12.04 10.78
CA ASN A 89 17.61 11.51 11.84
C ASN A 89 19.09 11.60 11.49
N ARG A 90 19.49 11.28 10.24
CA ARG A 90 20.87 11.46 9.80
C ARG A 90 21.31 12.92 9.86
N GLN A 91 20.44 13.85 9.44
CA GLN A 91 20.74 15.28 9.54
C GLN A 91 20.92 15.73 10.99
N TYR A 92 20.02 15.30 11.89
CA TYR A 92 20.15 15.62 13.31
C TYR A 92 21.42 15.04 13.93
N GLN A 93 21.79 13.81 13.58
CA GLN A 93 23.04 13.20 14.05
C GLN A 93 24.26 14.01 13.62
N GLN A 94 24.32 14.39 12.33
CA GLN A 94 25.42 15.22 11.81
C GLN A 94 25.51 16.58 12.51
N GLN A 95 24.36 17.26 12.69
CA GLN A 95 24.32 18.53 13.40
C GLN A 95 24.75 18.39 14.86
N LEU A 96 24.32 17.33 15.54
CA LEU A 96 24.69 17.07 16.92
C LEU A 96 26.20 16.81 17.05
N GLU A 97 26.77 15.99 16.17
CA GLU A 97 28.22 15.74 16.14
C GLU A 97 29.00 17.03 15.89
N GLN A 98 28.56 17.87 14.95
CA GLN A 98 29.17 19.16 14.69
C GLN A 98 29.14 20.05 15.94
N LEU A 99 27.97 20.19 16.57
CA LEU A 99 27.82 21.01 17.79
C LEU A 99 28.66 20.49 18.96
N ILE A 100 28.80 19.17 19.11
CA ILE A 100 29.67 18.57 20.13
C ILE A 100 31.13 18.96 19.86
N ASN A 101 31.58 18.86 18.61
CA ASN A 101 32.95 19.20 18.21
C ASN A 101 33.24 20.69 18.41
N GLU A 102 32.32 21.56 17.97
CA GLU A 102 32.42 23.00 18.17
C GLU A 102 32.44 23.38 19.65
N ASN A 103 31.57 22.78 20.48
CA ASN A 103 31.56 23.04 21.92
C ASN A 103 32.89 22.65 22.57
N LYS A 104 33.46 21.50 22.17
CA LYS A 104 34.78 21.06 22.65
C LYS A 104 35.88 22.04 22.24
N GLN A 105 35.89 22.49 20.99
CA GLN A 105 36.88 23.46 20.49
C GLN A 105 36.78 24.80 21.23
N LEU A 106 35.57 25.31 21.46
CA LEU A 106 35.34 26.55 22.21
C LEU A 106 35.81 26.45 23.66
N ARG A 107 35.55 25.32 24.33
CA ARG A 107 36.08 25.07 25.67
C ARG A 107 37.60 25.08 25.68
N MET A 108 38.25 24.36 24.77
CA MET A 108 39.71 24.36 24.66
C MET A 108 40.28 25.75 24.41
N TRP A 109 39.64 26.54 23.55
CA TRP A 109 40.05 27.93 23.30
C TRP A 109 39.90 28.80 24.54
N SER A 110 38.78 28.68 25.26
CA SER A 110 38.53 29.44 26.49
C SER A 110 39.47 29.07 27.64
N ASP A 111 39.90 27.81 27.70
CA ASP A 111 40.86 27.31 28.71
C ASP A 111 42.32 27.65 28.34
N THR A 112 42.59 28.13 27.13
CA THR A 112 43.93 28.52 26.69
C THR A 112 44.30 29.87 27.29
N ASP A 113 45.48 29.97 27.91
CA ASP A 113 45.99 31.23 28.45
C ASP A 113 46.08 32.33 27.37
N LEU A 114 45.67 33.55 27.73
CA LEU A 114 45.81 34.71 26.86
C LEU A 114 47.26 34.89 26.42
N PRO A 115 47.52 35.17 25.13
CA PRO A 115 48.87 35.45 24.66
C PRO A 115 49.51 36.60 25.44
N ASP A 116 50.82 36.51 25.70
CA ASP A 116 51.57 37.51 26.48
C ASP A 116 51.42 38.93 25.95
N VAL A 117 51.33 39.11 24.62
CA VAL A 117 51.08 40.41 24.00
C VAL A 117 49.75 41.01 24.47
N ILE A 118 48.68 40.21 24.49
CA ILE A 118 47.36 40.65 24.95
C ILE A 118 47.40 40.92 26.46
N LYS A 119 48.02 40.03 27.26
CA LYS A 119 48.16 40.23 28.71
C LYS A 119 48.91 41.53 29.04
N ARG A 120 49.96 41.88 28.29
CA ARG A 120 50.70 43.14 28.44
C ARG A 120 49.87 44.37 28.09
N LEU A 121 49.00 44.30 27.09
CA LEU A 121 48.08 45.40 26.78
C LEU A 121 47.17 45.70 27.98
N TYR A 122 46.65 44.66 28.64
CA TYR A 122 45.74 44.81 29.78
C TYR A 122 46.44 45.02 31.13
N ALA A 123 47.72 44.67 31.25
CA ALA A 123 48.52 44.94 32.43
C ALA A 123 48.57 46.46 32.68
N ARG A 124 48.07 46.87 33.85
CA ARG A 124 48.06 48.28 34.26
C ARG A 124 49.37 48.59 35.02
N PRO A 125 50.21 49.52 34.54
CA PRO A 125 51.36 49.99 35.28
C PRO A 125 50.91 50.83 36.49
N GLU A 126 51.79 51.01 37.47
CA GLU A 126 51.54 51.89 38.61
C GLU A 126 51.49 53.35 38.12
N ILE A 127 50.33 53.99 38.17
CA ILE A 127 50.12 55.36 37.68
C ILE A 127 50.22 56.31 38.86
N LYS A 128 51.30 57.11 38.94
CA LYS A 128 51.59 58.00 40.07
C LYS A 128 51.16 59.46 39.84
N GLY A 129 50.79 59.82 38.61
CA GLY A 129 50.32 61.15 38.26
C GLY A 129 49.61 61.23 36.90
N SER A 130 49.12 62.43 36.54
CA SER A 130 48.35 62.65 35.30
C SER A 130 49.17 62.45 34.03
N THR A 131 50.46 62.78 34.03
CA THR A 131 51.37 62.55 32.91
C THR A 131 51.59 61.06 32.65
N ASP A 132 51.76 60.26 33.70
CA ASP A 132 51.90 58.80 33.59
C ASP A 132 50.63 58.18 33.00
N TYR A 133 49.46 58.72 33.36
CA TYR A 133 48.16 58.29 32.82
C TYR A 133 48.03 58.58 31.33
N GLN A 134 48.39 59.79 30.88
CA GLN A 134 48.34 60.18 29.46
C GLN A 134 49.30 59.37 28.60
N ASN A 135 50.51 59.07 29.11
CA ASN A 135 51.49 58.26 28.40
C ASN A 135 51.01 56.82 28.23
N TRP A 136 50.47 56.20 29.28
CA TRP A 136 49.91 54.84 29.20
C TRP A 136 48.73 54.74 28.22
N LEU A 137 47.81 55.71 28.21
CA LEU A 137 46.71 55.77 27.25
C LEU A 137 47.19 55.94 25.80
N SER A 138 48.15 56.84 25.59
CA SER A 138 48.73 57.09 24.26
C SER A 138 49.46 55.86 23.71
N SER A 139 50.24 55.17 24.56
CA SER A 139 50.91 53.92 24.19
C SER A 139 49.91 52.79 23.88
N ARG A 140 48.79 52.70 24.59
CA ARG A 140 47.73 51.72 24.27
C ARG A 140 47.06 52.00 22.92
N ASN A 141 46.70 53.26 22.64
CA ASN A 141 46.05 53.62 21.38
C ASN A 141 46.96 53.38 20.16
N ALA A 142 48.26 53.67 20.28
CA ALA A 142 49.23 53.41 19.22
C ALA A 142 49.37 51.92 18.86
N LEU A 143 49.25 51.03 19.87
CA LEU A 143 49.28 49.58 19.67
C LEU A 143 47.96 49.02 19.10
N LEU A 144 46.83 49.70 19.33
CA LEU A 144 45.52 49.34 18.75
C LEU A 144 45.40 49.76 17.28
N SER A 145 46.01 50.89 16.89
CA SER A 145 45.96 51.41 15.51
C SER A 145 46.91 50.71 14.53
N SER A 146 47.81 49.84 15.00
CA SER A 146 48.78 49.15 14.15
C SER A 146 48.29 47.80 13.60
N HIS A 147 47.00 47.50 13.74
CA HIS A 147 46.40 46.22 13.37
C HIS A 147 45.20 46.34 12.40
N GLU A 148 45.17 47.42 11.60
CA GLU A 148 44.43 47.51 10.32
C GLU A 148 45.39 47.25 9.15
#